data_AF-A0AAV0GSX1-F1
#
_entry.id   AF-A0AAV0GSX1-F1
#
_cell.length_a   1.000
_cell.length_b   1.000
_cell.length_c   1.000
_cell.angle_alpha   90.00
_cell.angle_beta   90.00
_cell.angle_gamma   90.00
#
_symmetry.space_group_name_H-M   'P 1'
#
loop_
_entity.id
_entity.type
_entity.pdbx_description
1 polymer ?
#
loop_
_entity_poly.entity_id
_entity_poly.type
_entity_poly.pdbx_seq_one_letter_code
_entity_poly.pdbx_strand_id
1 'polypeptide(L)'
;MQLKQDEIEDVKSTLRYMIMNRFPSGNYPSSQGSNSDRLVHWCHGAPGVALTFVKAAEVISGSLFHVVTHSIKHTFDSTSWHDLVTPVD
;
A
#
# COMPACT_ATOMS: atom_id res chain seq x y z
N MET A 1 -7.80 -18.26 13.37
CA MET A 1 -8.29 -18.89 12.13
C MET A 1 -7.09 -19.12 11.23
N GLN A 2 -6.89 -20.33 10.70
CA GLN A 2 -5.84 -20.63 9.72
C GLN A 2 -6.48 -20.65 8.33
N LEU A 3 -5.88 -19.95 7.37
CA LEU A 3 -6.34 -19.94 5.98
C LEU A 3 -5.94 -21.25 5.28
N LYS A 4 -6.76 -21.68 4.33
CA LYS A 4 -6.44 -22.76 3.41
C LYS A 4 -5.38 -22.30 2.39
N GLN A 5 -4.76 -23.27 1.71
CA GLN A 5 -3.65 -22.97 0.80
C GLN A 5 -4.07 -22.14 -0.41
N ASP A 6 -5.27 -22.39 -0.95
CA ASP A 6 -5.89 -21.61 -2.02
C ASP A 6 -6.17 -20.16 -1.58
N GLU A 7 -6.73 -19.97 -0.38
CA GLU A 7 -6.98 -18.64 0.19
C GLU A 7 -5.68 -17.83 0.36
N ILE A 8 -4.58 -18.51 0.75
CA ILE A 8 -3.26 -17.88 0.86
C ILE A 8 -2.75 -17.42 -0.52
N GLU A 9 -2.91 -18.23 -1.56
CA GLU A 9 -2.49 -17.86 -2.91
C GLU A 9 -3.35 -16.76 -3.52
N ASP A 10 -4.65 -16.72 -3.21
CA ASP A 10 -5.54 -15.61 -3.59
C ASP A 10 -5.10 -14.29 -2.95
N VAL A 11 -4.77 -14.31 -1.65
CA VAL A 11 -4.24 -13.13 -0.94
C VAL A 11 -2.93 -12.68 -1.59
N LYS A 12 -1.98 -13.58 -1.83
CA LYS A 12 -0.70 -13.24 -2.46
C LYS A 12 -0.89 -12.66 -3.85
N SER A 13 -1.76 -13.25 -4.67
CA SER A 13 -2.03 -12.80 -6.04
C SER A 13 -2.68 -11.42 -6.06
N THR A 14 -3.63 -11.17 -5.15
CA THR A 14 -4.27 -9.87 -4.98
C THR A 14 -3.26 -8.80 -4.61
N LEU A 15 -2.40 -9.06 -3.62
CA LEU A 15 -1.41 -8.08 -3.19
C LEU A 15 -0.36 -7.79 -4.28
N ARG A 16 0.10 -8.82 -5.00
CA ARG A 16 1.00 -8.64 -6.15
C ARG A 16 0.34 -7.78 -7.23
N TYR A 17 -0.92 -8.07 -7.55
CA TYR A 17 -1.70 -7.29 -8.51
C TYR A 17 -1.77 -5.83 -8.09
N MET A 18 -2.11 -5.54 -6.83
CA MET A 18 -2.14 -4.17 -6.31
C MET A 18 -0.78 -3.48 -6.44
N ILE A 19 0.33 -4.14 -6.06
CA ILE A 19 1.67 -3.56 -6.15
C ILE A 19 2.03 -3.17 -7.59
N MET A 20 1.72 -4.04 -8.56
CA MET A 20 2.01 -3.85 -9.97
C MET A 20 1.11 -2.80 -10.64
N ASN A 21 -0.06 -2.53 -10.07
CA ASN A 21 -1.06 -1.63 -10.65
C ASN A 21 -1.06 -0.23 -10.00
N ARG A 22 0.08 0.19 -9.42
CA ARG A 22 0.28 1.57 -8.96
C ARG A 22 0.69 2.48 -10.12
N PHE A 23 0.30 3.74 -10.04
CA PHE A 23 0.85 4.78 -10.90
C PHE A 23 2.33 5.03 -10.60
N PRO A 24 3.09 5.64 -11.53
CA PRO A 24 4.48 6.04 -11.27
C PRO A 24 4.66 6.94 -10.05
N SER A 25 3.63 7.71 -9.66
CA SER A 25 3.60 8.51 -8.43
C SER A 25 3.56 7.67 -7.14
N GLY A 26 3.27 6.38 -7.23
CA GLY A 26 2.99 5.49 -6.10
C GLY A 26 1.51 5.42 -5.70
N ASN A 27 0.65 6.26 -6.29
CA ASN A 27 -0.78 6.26 -6.03
C ASN A 27 -1.51 5.07 -6.70
N TYR A 28 -2.75 4.83 -6.30
CA TYR A 28 -3.59 3.75 -6.82
C TYR A 28 -4.71 4.28 -7.73
N PRO A 29 -5.06 3.56 -8.81
CA PRO A 29 -6.23 3.88 -9.62
C PRO A 29 -7.53 3.84 -8.81
N SER A 30 -8.40 4.81 -9.05
CA SER A 30 -9.73 4.90 -8.42
C SER A 30 -10.66 3.74 -8.78
N SER A 31 -10.39 3.09 -9.91
CA SER A 31 -11.13 1.96 -10.45
C SER A 31 -10.26 1.21 -11.44
N GLN A 32 -10.64 -0.04 -11.73
CA GLN A 32 -10.02 -0.85 -12.78
C GLN A 32 -9.98 -0.11 -14.11
N GLY A 33 -8.82 -0.14 -14.78
CA GLY A 33 -8.60 0.52 -16.07
C GLY A 33 -8.54 2.06 -16.03
N SER A 34 -8.62 2.69 -14.86
CA SER A 34 -8.43 4.14 -14.75
C SER A 34 -6.96 4.49 -14.95
N ASN A 35 -6.68 5.30 -15.96
CA ASN A 35 -5.32 5.74 -16.30
C ASN A 35 -5.03 7.18 -15.83
N SER A 36 -5.93 7.78 -15.05
CA SER A 36 -5.79 9.17 -14.60
C SER A 36 -5.35 9.23 -13.15
N ASP A 37 -4.10 9.62 -12.94
CA ASP A 37 -3.52 9.86 -11.62
C ASP A 37 -3.78 11.28 -11.15
N ARG A 38 -5.03 11.56 -10.76
CA ARG A 38 -5.45 12.90 -10.32
C ARG A 38 -6.12 12.93 -8.94
N LEU A 39 -6.45 11.77 -8.39
CA LEU A 39 -7.20 11.64 -7.15
C LEU A 39 -6.31 11.05 -6.07
N VAL A 40 -6.17 11.74 -4.94
CA VAL A 40 -5.58 11.15 -3.74
C VAL A 40 -6.72 10.56 -2.92
N HIS A 41 -6.76 9.24 -2.80
CA HIS A 41 -7.76 8.55 -1.99
C HIS A 41 -7.35 8.64 -0.51
N TRP A 42 -8.05 9.44 0.29
CA TRP A 42 -7.88 9.50 1.75
C TRP A 42 -8.92 8.66 2.51
N CYS A 43 -10.00 8.25 1.83
CA CYS A 43 -11.15 7.58 2.44
C CYS A 43 -10.93 6.07 2.74
N HIS A 44 -11.95 5.45 3.34
CA HIS A 44 -11.98 4.06 3.83
C HIS A 44 -11.34 3.07 2.85
N GLY A 45 -10.09 2.71 3.12
CA GLY A 45 -9.32 1.76 2.33
C GLY A 45 -7.85 2.18 2.22
N ALA A 46 -7.58 3.43 1.86
CA ALA A 46 -6.22 3.89 1.59
C ALA A 46 -5.25 3.81 2.79
N PRO A 47 -5.64 4.18 4.02
CA PRO A 47 -4.78 3.98 5.19
C PRO A 47 -4.47 2.50 5.47
N GLY A 48 -5.42 1.61 5.16
CA GLY A 48 -5.27 0.17 5.38
C GLY A 48 -4.26 -0.47 4.44
N VAL A 49 -4.18 -0.01 3.19
CA VAL A 49 -3.30 -0.58 2.15
C VAL A 49 -1.83 -0.58 2.58
N ALA A 50 -1.34 0.52 3.14
CA ALA A 50 0.05 0.62 3.59
C ALA A 50 0.36 -0.41 4.70
N LEU A 51 -0.52 -0.49 5.71
CA LEU A 51 -0.40 -1.45 6.81
C LEU A 51 -0.51 -2.89 6.32
N THR A 52 -1.37 -3.17 5.34
CA THR A 52 -1.49 -4.48 4.71
C THR A 52 -0.17 -4.91 4.07
N PHE A 53 0.53 -4.02 3.35
CA PHE A 53 1.82 -4.38 2.76
C PHE A 53 2.93 -4.56 3.78
N VAL A 54 2.96 -3.74 4.84
CA VAL A 54 3.88 -3.95 5.97
C VAL A 54 3.67 -5.33 6.56
N LYS A 55 2.42 -5.71 6.84
CA LYS A 55 2.13 -7.03 7.38
C LYS A 55 2.47 -8.16 6.41
N ALA A 56 2.18 -7.96 5.12
CA ALA A 56 2.53 -8.92 4.08
C ALA A 56 4.03 -9.17 4.01
N ALA A 57 4.87 -8.14 4.15
CA ALA A 57 6.33 -8.29 4.15
C ALA A 57 6.87 -9.09 5.35
N GLU A 58 6.15 -9.12 6.48
CA GLU A 58 6.52 -9.93 7.64
C GLU A 58 6.16 -11.41 7.47
N VAL A 59 5.04 -11.71 6.81
CA VAL A 59 4.45 -13.07 6.79
C VAL A 59 4.57 -13.78 5.45
N ILE A 60 4.85 -13.06 4.36
CA ILE A 60 5.05 -13.61 3.02
C ILE A 60 6.51 -13.39 2.62
N SER A 61 7.26 -14.48 2.52
CA SER A 61 8.63 -14.45 1.98
C SER A 61 8.63 -14.01 0.51
N GLY A 62 9.22 -12.86 0.20
CA GLY A 62 9.37 -12.37 -1.17
C GLY A 62 9.88 -10.93 -1.28
N SER A 63 10.85 -10.69 -2.16
CA SER A 63 11.50 -9.38 -2.34
C SER A 63 10.54 -8.24 -2.73
N LEU A 64 9.45 -8.54 -3.44
CA LEU A 64 8.48 -7.55 -3.91
C LEU A 64 7.80 -6.79 -2.75
N PHE A 65 7.46 -7.48 -1.66
CA PHE A 65 6.80 -6.85 -0.50
C PHE A 65 7.76 -5.94 0.28
N HIS A 66 9.05 -6.27 0.30
CA HIS A 66 10.08 -5.42 0.92
C HIS A 66 10.29 -4.11 0.16
N VAL A 67 10.22 -4.11 -1.17
CA VAL A 67 10.37 -2.88 -1.97
C VAL A 67 9.25 -1.88 -1.67
N VAL A 68 8.00 -2.36 -1.60
CA VAL A 68 6.84 -1.49 -1.32
C VAL A 68 6.89 -0.94 0.09
N THR A 69 7.27 -1.76 1.08
CA THR A 69 7.40 -1.29 2.46
C THR A 69 8.53 -0.28 2.64
N HIS A 70 9.63 -0.42 1.90
CA HIS A 70 10.71 0.57 1.92
C HIS A 70 10.26 1.92 1.33
N SER A 71 9.52 1.90 0.22
CA SER A 71 8.91 3.11 -0.35
C SER A 71 7.91 3.77 0.60
N ILE A 72 7.06 2.97 1.26
CA ILE A 72 6.11 3.47 2.27
C ILE A 72 6.84 4.13 3.44
N LYS A 73 7.88 3.48 3.99
CA LYS A 73 8.69 4.02 5.08
C LYS A 73 9.33 5.35 4.69
N HIS A 74 9.91 5.44 3.50
CA HIS A 74 10.48 6.69 3.00
C HIS A 74 9.44 7.82 2.88
N THR A 75 8.21 7.53 2.43
CA THR A 75 7.12 8.51 2.42
C THR A 75 6.84 9.01 3.84
N PHE A 76 6.66 8.10 4.81
CA PHE A 76 6.37 8.48 6.20
C PHE A 76 7.54 9.17 6.92
N ASP A 77 8.78 8.80 6.64
CA ASP A 77 9.97 9.42 7.24
C ASP A 77 10.26 10.80 6.61
N SER A 78 9.89 11.01 5.34
CA SER A 78 10.02 12.31 4.66
C SER A 78 8.99 13.35 5.12
N THR A 79 7.84 12.90 5.63
CA THR A 79 6.91 13.73 6.39
C THR A 79 7.33 13.67 7.86
N SER A 80 8.05 14.69 8.35
CA SER A 80 8.26 14.81 9.80
C SER A 80 6.89 14.74 10.47
N TRP A 81 6.73 13.84 11.45
CA TRP A 81 5.49 13.77 12.22
C TRP A 81 5.12 15.13 12.83
N HIS A 82 6.08 16.04 13.05
CA HIS A 82 5.80 17.40 13.49
C HIS A 82 4.99 18.20 12.44
N ASP A 83 5.18 17.98 11.14
CA ASP A 83 4.54 18.74 10.06
C ASP A 83 3.06 18.34 9.84
N LEU A 84 2.64 17.19 10.37
CA LEU A 84 1.26 16.68 10.27
C LEU A 84 0.39 17.01 11.50
N VAL A 85 0.99 17.49 12.59
CA VAL A 85 0.29 17.84 13.85
C VAL A 85 0.54 19.27 14.33
N THR A 86 1.28 20.11 13.58
CA THR A 86 1.22 21.55 13.84
C THR A 86 -0.20 22.04 13.55
N PRO A 87 -0.93 22.59 14.54
CA PRO A 87 -2.17 23.30 14.26
C PRO A 87 -1.86 24.39 13.24
N VAL A 88 -2.67 24.47 12.20
CA VAL A 88 -2.69 25.66 11.35
C VAL A 88 -3.42 26.71 12.19
N ASP A 89 -2.68 27.69 12.67
CA ASP A 89 -3.21 28.86 13.38
C ASP A 89 -4.34 29.56 12.59
#